data_AF-A0A7X6Q680-F1
#
_entry.id   AF-A0A7X6Q680-F1
#
_cell.length_a   1.000
_cell.length_b   1.000
_cell.length_c   1.000
_cell.angle_alpha   90.00
_cell.angle_beta   90.00
_cell.angle_gamma   90.00
#
_symmetry.space_group_name_H-M   'P 1'
#
loop_
_entity.id
_entity.type
_entity.pdbx_description
1 polymer ?
#
loop_
_entity_poly.entity_id
_entity_poly.type
_entity_poly.pdbx_seq_one_letter_code
_entity_poly.pdbx_strand_id
1 'polypeptide(L)'
;MEVALSYISTGLYVLGAIISFFGIICLSTLNAKPNAKNQALLDELSPEQIAQAKKNARNAFIYIFVFGILIALIGYVLSVFASKLYGV
;
A
#
# COMPACT_ATOMS: atom_id res chain seq x y z
N MET A 1 -25.72 11.61 10.79
CA MET A 1 -24.42 11.38 11.45
C MET A 1 -23.95 9.96 11.20
N GLU A 2 -24.78 8.96 11.51
CA GLU A 2 -24.59 7.54 11.16
C GLU A 2 -24.23 7.31 9.68
N VAL A 3 -25.05 7.83 8.76
CA VAL A 3 -24.83 7.70 7.30
C VAL A 3 -23.46 8.23 6.88
N ALA A 4 -23.05 9.40 7.39
CA ALA A 4 -21.75 9.98 7.08
C ALA A 4 -20.60 9.13 7.64
N LEU A 5 -20.75 8.59 8.86
CA LEU A 5 -19.74 7.75 9.49
C LEU A 5 -19.58 6.40 8.75
N SER A 6 -20.69 5.83 8.24
CA SER A 6 -20.69 4.62 7.42
C SER A 6 -19.99 4.82 6.06
N TYR A 7 -20.21 5.95 5.39
CA TYR A 7 -19.49 6.28 4.16
C TYR A 7 -17.99 6.48 4.41
N ILE A 8 -17.62 7.15 5.51
CA ILE A 8 -16.21 7.37 5.87
C ILE A 8 -15.52 6.05 6.23
N SER A 9 -16.16 5.19 7.03
CA SER A 9 -15.58 3.89 7.42
C SER A 9 -15.37 2.99 6.21
N THR A 10 -16.38 2.90 5.33
CA THR A 10 -16.30 2.13 4.09
C THR A 10 -15.25 2.70 3.14
N GLY A 11 -15.21 4.03 2.98
CA GLY A 11 -14.22 4.71 2.14
C GLY A 11 -12.79 4.46 2.60
N LEU A 12 -12.53 4.55 3.91
CA LEU A 12 -11.22 4.24 4.49
C LEU A 12 -10.87 2.75 4.32
N TYR A 13 -11.82 1.84 4.55
CA TYR A 13 -11.59 0.42 4.36
C TYR A 13 -11.16 0.09 2.92
N VAL A 14 -11.93 0.57 1.93
CA VAL A 14 -11.66 0.35 0.51
C VAL A 14 -10.35 1.02 0.09
N LEU A 15 -10.11 2.27 0.48
CA LEU A 15 -8.88 2.98 0.15
C LEU A 15 -7.65 2.27 0.72
N GLY A 16 -7.71 1.86 1.99
CA GLY A 16 -6.63 1.11 2.63
C GLY A 16 -6.34 -0.21 1.91
N ALA A 17 -7.39 -0.96 1.56
CA ALA A 17 -7.26 -2.21 0.82
C ALA A 17 -6.60 -2.01 -0.56
N ILE A 18 -6.99 -0.97 -1.31
CA ILE A 18 -6.39 -0.63 -2.61
C ILE A 18 -4.91 -0.27 -2.46
N ILE A 19 -4.56 0.57 -1.47
CA ILE A 19 -3.18 0.97 -1.21
C ILE A 19 -2.33 -0.25 -0.83
N SER A 20 -2.82 -1.12 0.04
CA SER A 20 -2.12 -2.36 0.39
C SER A 20 -1.92 -3.27 -0.80
N PHE A 21 -2.96 -3.47 -1.61
CA PHE A 21 -2.88 -4.27 -2.83
C PHE A 21 -1.82 -3.72 -3.80
N PHE A 22 -1.79 -2.39 -3.99
CA PHE A 22 -0.77 -1.76 -4.80
C PHE A 22 0.65 -1.93 -4.24
N GLY A 23 0.81 -1.84 -2.90
CA GLY A 23 2.08 -2.13 -2.23
C GLY A 23 2.59 -3.55 -2.50
N ILE A 24 1.70 -4.56 -2.49
CA ILE A 24 2.04 -5.95 -2.85
C ILE A 24 2.47 -6.05 -4.31
N ILE A 25 1.74 -5.42 -5.24
CA ILE A 25 2.09 -5.40 -6.66
C ILE A 25 3.49 -4.81 -6.84
N CYS A 26 3.76 -3.64 -6.26
CA CYS A 26 5.07 -3.00 -6.33
C CYS A 26 6.19 -3.91 -5.78
N LEU A 27 5.97 -4.58 -4.65
CA LEU A 27 6.92 -5.56 -4.10
C LEU A 27 7.16 -6.74 -5.05
N SER A 28 6.11 -7.26 -5.70
CA SER A 28 6.23 -8.37 -6.65
C SER A 28 7.06 -7.99 -7.88
N THR A 29 6.91 -6.75 -8.36
CA THR A 29 7.63 -6.25 -9.53
C THR A 29 9.09 -5.89 -9.24
N LEU A 30 9.48 -5.73 -7.98
CA LEU A 30 10.85 -5.35 -7.60
C LEU A 30 11.92 -6.39 -7.99
N ASN A 31 11.50 -7.65 -8.17
CA ASN A 31 12.36 -8.75 -8.61
C ASN A 31 12.04 -9.22 -10.03
N ALA A 32 11.12 -8.55 -10.74
CA ALA A 32 10.83 -8.86 -12.12
C ALA A 32 12.06 -8.57 -12.99
N LYS A 33 12.23 -9.35 -14.06
CA LYS A 33 13.29 -9.07 -15.04
C LYS A 33 13.03 -7.69 -15.65
N PRO A 34 14.01 -6.78 -15.65
CA PRO A 34 13.87 -5.49 -16.30
C PRO A 34 13.63 -5.69 -17.80
N ASN A 35 12.84 -4.80 -18.40
CA ASN A 35 12.72 -4.74 -19.85
C ASN A 35 13.99 -4.12 -20.46
N ALA A 36 14.13 -4.20 -21.80
CA ALA A 36 15.33 -3.71 -22.49
C ALA A 36 15.65 -2.24 -22.19
N LYS A 37 14.62 -1.39 -22.01
CA LYS A 37 14.79 0.03 -21.67
C LYS A 37 15.34 0.25 -20.27
N ASN A 38 14.84 -0.51 -19.29
CA ASN A 38 15.29 -0.42 -17.90
C ASN A 38 16.67 -1.07 -17.71
N GLN A 39 16.99 -2.11 -18.49
CA GLN A 39 18.30 -2.74 -18.44
C GLN A 39 19.41 -1.76 -18.84
N ALA A 40 19.22 -1.01 -19.93
CA ALA A 40 20.19 0.01 -20.36
C ALA A 40 20.45 1.07 -19.27
N LEU A 41 19.41 1.48 -18.52
CA LEU A 41 19.53 2.41 -17.40
C LEU A 41 20.22 1.80 -16.17
N LEU A 42 20.07 0.49 -15.96
CA LEU A 42 20.73 -0.22 -14.87
C LEU A 42 22.22 -0.45 -15.18
N ASP A 43 22.57 -0.63 -16.46
CA ASP A 43 23.96 -0.83 -16.88
C ASP A 43 24.83 0.44 -16.71
N GLU A 44 24.21 1.61 -16.60
CA GLU A 44 24.88 2.89 -16.29
C GLU A 44 25.18 3.06 -14.78
N LEU A 45 24.65 2.20 -13.92
CA LEU A 45 24.77 2.30 -12.46
C LEU A 45 25.76 1.27 -11.91
N SER A 46 26.44 1.62 -10.82
CA SER A 46 27.27 0.63 -10.12
C SER A 46 26.39 -0.43 -9.42
N PRO A 47 26.89 -1.68 -9.25
CA PRO A 47 26.15 -2.72 -8.53
C PRO A 47 25.71 -2.30 -7.12
N GLU A 48 26.51 -1.47 -6.45
CA GLU A 48 26.23 -0.92 -5.12
C GLU A 48 25.05 0.06 -5.15
N GLN A 49 24.98 0.93 -6.16
CA GLN A 49 23.86 1.86 -6.36
C GLN A 49 22.56 1.11 -6.62
N ILE A 50 22.60 0.06 -7.45
CA ILE A 50 21.45 -0.79 -7.75
C ILE A 50 20.97 -1.50 -6.48
N ALA A 51 21.87 -2.09 -5.70
CA ALA A 51 21.54 -2.78 -4.46
C ALA A 51 20.90 -1.83 -3.44
N GLN A 52 21.45 -0.62 -3.29
CA GLN A 52 20.93 0.39 -2.36
C GLN A 52 19.57 0.92 -2.82
N ALA A 53 19.40 1.23 -4.10
CA ALA A 53 18.13 1.67 -4.67
C ALA A 53 17.04 0.60 -4.50
N LYS A 54 17.39 -0.67 -4.74
CA LYS A 54 16.46 -1.80 -4.54
C LYS A 54 16.07 -1.97 -3.08
N LYS A 55 17.02 -1.83 -2.14
CA LYS A 55 16.73 -1.86 -0.69
C LYS A 55 15.79 -0.73 -0.27
N ASN A 56 16.06 0.49 -0.73
CA ASN A 56 15.22 1.66 -0.45
C ASN A 56 13.81 1.49 -1.01
N ALA A 57 13.69 1.06 -2.28
CA ALA A 57 12.41 0.80 -2.92
C ALA A 57 11.62 -0.31 -2.20
N ARG A 58 12.28 -1.40 -1.81
CA ARG A 58 11.66 -2.46 -1.00
C ARG A 58 11.07 -1.90 0.30
N ASN A 59 11.85 -1.10 1.04
CA ASN A 59 11.40 -0.52 2.30
C ASN A 59 10.21 0.43 2.09
N ALA A 60 10.29 1.29 1.06
CA ALA A 60 9.20 2.20 0.71
C ALA A 60 7.91 1.44 0.39
N PHE A 61 8.00 0.35 -0.39
CA PHE A 61 6.82 -0.45 -0.74
C PHE A 61 6.25 -1.22 0.46
N ILE A 62 7.10 -1.70 1.38
CA ILE A 62 6.65 -2.26 2.66
C ILE A 62 5.88 -1.21 3.45
N TYR A 63 6.38 0.04 3.52
CA TYR A 63 5.66 1.10 4.23
C TYR A 63 4.32 1.43 3.57
N ILE A 64 4.26 1.53 2.24
CA ILE A 64 2.99 1.70 1.51
C ILE A 64 2.00 0.58 1.87
N PHE A 65 2.45 -0.68 1.85
CA PHE A 65 1.63 -1.82 2.20
C PHE A 65 1.09 -1.74 3.64
N VAL A 66 1.97 -1.44 4.61
CA VAL A 66 1.63 -1.32 6.03
C VAL A 66 0.69 -0.14 6.28
N PHE A 67 0.92 1.01 5.66
CA PHE A 67 0.02 2.16 5.79
C PHE A 67 -1.36 1.87 5.19
N GLY A 68 -1.44 1.15 4.06
CA GLY A 68 -2.71 0.68 3.53
C GLY A 68 -3.46 -0.20 4.53
N ILE A 69 -2.77 -1.13 5.22
CA ILE A 69 -3.39 -2.01 6.22
C ILE A 69 -3.91 -1.17 7.38
N LEU A 70 -3.12 -0.22 7.86
CA LEU A 70 -3.52 0.66 8.97
C LEU A 70 -4.76 1.49 8.61
N ILE A 71 -4.82 2.05 7.41
CA ILE A 71 -6.01 2.79 6.92
C ILE A 71 -7.23 1.86 6.86
N ALA A 72 -7.06 0.64 6.35
CA ALA A 72 -8.15 -0.33 6.29
C ALA A 72 -8.65 -0.74 7.68
N LEU A 73 -7.74 -0.94 8.63
CA LEU A 73 -8.07 -1.24 10.02
C LEU A 73 -8.81 -0.09 10.69
N ILE A 74 -8.43 1.17 10.44
CA ILE A 74 -9.16 2.34 10.94
C ILE A 74 -10.59 2.33 10.39
N GLY A 75 -10.76 2.10 9.09
CA GLY A 75 -12.09 1.96 8.48
C GLY A 75 -12.92 0.86 9.13
N TYR A 76 -12.34 -0.31 9.36
CA TYR A 76 -13.00 -1.43 10.03
C TYR A 76 -13.41 -1.09 11.47
N VAL A 77 -12.51 -0.52 12.27
CA VAL A 77 -12.78 -0.13 13.66
C VAL A 77 -13.91 0.90 13.72
N LEU A 78 -13.89 1.90 12.82
CA LEU A 78 -14.97 2.89 12.73
C LEU A 78 -16.31 2.24 12.37
N SER A 79 -16.32 1.25 11.48
CA SER A 79 -17.54 0.50 11.15
C SER A 79 -18.09 -0.26 12.37
N VAL A 80 -17.24 -0.98 13.10
CA VAL A 80 -17.65 -1.70 14.32
C VAL A 80 -18.17 -0.74 15.39
N PHE A 81 -17.52 0.42 15.54
CA PHE A 81 -17.94 1.43 16.49
C PHE A 81 -19.29 2.06 16.11
N ALA A 82 -19.50 2.38 14.82
CA ALA A 82 -20.77 2.89 14.32
C ALA A 82 -21.91 1.89 14.56
N SER A 83 -21.71 0.61 14.24
CA SER A 83 -22.67 -0.47 14.50
C SER A 83 -23.07 -0.55 15.97
N LYS A 84 -22.11 -0.44 16.89
CA LYS A 84 -22.38 -0.47 18.34
C LYS A 84 -23.12 0.77 18.86
N LEU A 85 -22.89 1.94 18.27
CA LEU A 85 -23.54 3.19 18.67
C LEU A 85 -24.96 3.33 18.15
N TYR A 86 -25.19 2.92 16.90
CA TYR A 86 -26.45 3.15 16.19
C TYR A 86 -27.33 1.89 16.10
N GLY A 87 -26.83 0.73 16.54
CA GLY A 87 -27.62 -0.51 16.64
C GLY A 87 -27.84 -1.24 15.33
N VAL A 88 -26.96 -1.03 14.34
CA VAL A 88 -27.00 -1.65 13.00
C VAL A 88 -25.92 -2.71 12.85
#